data_AF-A0A0V0GGB9-F1
#
_entry.id   AF-A0A0V0GGB9-F1
#
_cell.length_a   1.000
_cell.length_b   1.000
_cell.length_c   1.000
_cell.angle_alpha   90.00
_cell.angle_beta   90.00
_cell.angle_gamma   90.00
#
_symmetry.space_group_name_H-M   'P 1'
#
loop_
_entity.id
_entity.type
_entity.pdbx_description
1 polymer ?
#
loop_
_entity_poly.entity_id
_entity_poly.type
_entity_poly.pdbx_seq_one_letter_code
_entity_poly.pdbx_strand_id
1 'polypeptide(L)'
;KGAKELRDYRPIILIGSIYKLFSKVLTERLKGVISNLVDVQQMAFIKGRQIMDAVLVANEAIDSRVQQKKPGILCKLDIEKAYDHVNWEYLLRMLKKLGFGKKW
;
A
#
# COMPACT_ATOMS: atom_id res chain seq x y z
N LYS A 1 -11.49 -22.06 -5.32
CA LYS A 1 -11.51 -22.36 -3.87
C LYS A 1 -12.09 -21.13 -3.17
N GLY A 2 -13.25 -21.26 -2.51
CA GLY A 2 -13.92 -20.16 -1.81
C GLY A 2 -13.57 -20.12 -0.32
N ALA A 3 -14.07 -19.11 0.39
CA ALA A 3 -13.98 -18.97 1.85
C ALA A 3 -14.65 -20.17 2.54
N LYS A 4 -13.97 -20.78 3.52
CA LYS A 4 -14.46 -21.94 4.29
C LYS A 4 -14.76 -21.59 5.73
N GLU A 5 -14.04 -20.62 6.27
CA GLU A 5 -14.15 -20.19 7.66
C GLU A 5 -14.43 -18.69 7.75
N LEU A 6 -15.02 -18.24 8.85
CA LEU A 6 -15.39 -16.83 9.03
C LEU A 6 -14.19 -15.88 8.87
N ARG A 7 -12.99 -16.34 9.24
CA ARG A 7 -11.73 -15.61 9.09
C ARG A 7 -11.26 -15.43 7.65
N ASP A 8 -11.81 -16.16 6.68
CA ASP A 8 -11.46 -16.02 5.26
C ASP A 8 -12.18 -14.84 4.61
N TYR A 9 -13.23 -14.33 5.25
CA TYR A 9 -13.96 -13.16 4.79
C TYR A 9 -13.24 -11.87 5.19
N ARG A 10 -13.26 -10.90 4.27
CA ARG A 10 -12.79 -9.54 4.57
C ARG A 10 -13.95 -8.73 5.15
N PRO A 11 -13.94 -8.38 6.44
CA PRO A 11 -15.03 -7.60 7.02
C PRO A 11 -15.04 -6.19 6.42
N ILE A 12 -16.22 -5.71 6.03
CA ILE A 12 -16.42 -4.30 5.68
C ILE A 12 -16.89 -3.60 6.95
N ILE A 13 -16.08 -2.66 7.45
CA ILE A 13 -16.43 -1.87 8.63
C ILE A 13 -17.26 -0.67 8.19
N LEU A 14 -18.54 -0.63 8.59
CA LEU A 14 -19.40 0.53 8.41
C LEU A 14 -19.21 1.50 9.56
N ILE A 15 -18.28 2.45 9.40
CA ILE A 15 -18.10 3.56 10.35
C ILE A 15 -19.07 4.71 10.07
N GLY A 16 -19.42 5.47 11.12
CA GLY A 16 -20.27 6.66 11.01
C GLY A 16 -19.70 7.72 10.07
N SER A 17 -20.57 8.53 9.46
CA SER A 17 -20.21 9.57 8.48
C SER A 17 -19.20 10.58 9.00
N ILE A 18 -19.28 10.94 10.28
CA ILE A 18 -18.34 11.87 10.94
C ILE A 18 -16.91 11.32 10.90
N TYR A 19 -16.70 10.05 11.20
CA TYR A 19 -15.37 9.43 11.14
C TYR A 19 -14.83 9.38 9.71
N LYS A 20 -15.71 9.15 8.71
CA LYS A 20 -15.34 9.22 7.29
C LYS A 20 -14.92 10.63 6.87
N LEU A 21 -15.56 11.66 7.43
CA LEU A 21 -15.18 13.04 7.18
C LEU A 21 -13.78 13.34 7.74
N PHE A 22 -13.52 12.97 9.00
CA PHE A 22 -12.19 13.15 9.59
C PHE A 22 -11.10 12.38 8.84
N SER A 23 -11.35 11.11 8.49
CA SER A 23 -10.38 10.32 7.72
C SER A 23 -10.12 10.91 6.34
N LYS A 24 -11.15 11.48 5.69
CA LYS A 24 -11.02 12.18 4.41
C LYS A 24 -10.14 13.43 4.54
N VAL A 25 -10.36 14.25 5.56
CA VAL A 25 -9.53 15.44 5.83
C VAL A 25 -8.07 15.04 6.03
N LEU A 26 -7.79 14.02 6.85
CA LEU A 26 -6.43 13.51 7.05
C LEU A 26 -5.81 12.97 5.76
N THR A 27 -6.59 12.24 4.96
CA THR A 27 -6.14 11.71 3.67
C THR A 27 -5.78 12.83 2.68
N GLU A 28 -6.60 13.87 2.57
CA GLU A 28 -6.29 15.01 1.67
C GLU A 28 -5.02 15.75 2.12
N ARG A 29 -4.80 15.91 3.43
CA ARG A 29 -3.56 16.47 3.96
C ARG A 29 -2.35 15.58 3.65
N LEU A 30 -2.48 14.27 3.84
CA LEU A 30 -1.39 13.31 3.61
C LEU A 30 -1.00 13.24 2.12
N LYS A 31 -1.95 13.37 1.19
CA LYS A 31 -1.67 13.40 -0.25
C LYS A 31 -0.65 14.47 -0.67
N GLY A 32 -0.58 15.59 0.05
CA GLY A 32 0.37 16.66 -0.24
C GLY A 32 1.83 16.28 0.01
N VAL A 33 2.09 15.27 0.85
CA VAL A 33 3.45 14.89 1.27
C VAL A 33 3.80 13.44 0.94
N ILE A 34 2.81 12.55 0.76
CA ILE A 34 3.03 11.11 0.66
C ILE A 34 3.98 10.72 -0.48
N SER A 35 3.93 11.42 -1.62
CA SER A 35 4.79 11.16 -2.78
C SER A 35 6.28 11.33 -2.49
N ASN A 36 6.64 12.13 -1.49
CA ASN A 36 8.03 12.35 -1.05
C ASN A 36 8.45 11.37 0.06
N LEU A 37 7.50 10.65 0.65
CA LEU A 37 7.74 9.73 1.77
C LEU A 37 7.85 8.26 1.32
N VAL A 38 7.24 7.92 0.19
CA VAL A 38 7.28 6.57 -0.38
C VAL A 38 8.13 6.54 -1.63
N ASP A 39 8.72 5.37 -1.89
CA ASP A 39 9.53 5.14 -3.08
C ASP A 39 8.74 5.40 -4.37
N VAL A 40 9.41 5.84 -5.44
CA VAL A 40 8.81 6.04 -6.76
C VAL A 40 8.14 4.77 -7.30
N GLN A 41 8.64 3.59 -6.90
CA GLN A 41 8.12 2.28 -7.28
C GLN A 41 6.78 1.94 -6.61
N GLN A 42 6.33 2.70 -5.60
CA GLN A 42 5.00 2.54 -5.01
C GLN A 42 3.94 3.12 -5.96
N MET A 43 3.41 2.29 -6.86
CA MET A 43 2.48 2.75 -7.91
C MET A 43 1.01 2.82 -7.48
N ALA A 44 0.63 2.13 -6.40
CA ALA A 44 -0.74 2.11 -5.90
C ALA A 44 -0.96 3.13 -4.77
N PHE A 45 -2.20 3.68 -4.69
CA PHE A 45 -2.67 4.58 -3.64
C PHE A 45 -1.97 5.95 -3.53
N ILE A 46 -1.15 6.31 -4.51
CA ILE A 46 -0.50 7.62 -4.61
C ILE A 46 -1.14 8.41 -5.76
N LYS A 47 -1.54 9.66 -5.48
CA LYS A 47 -2.15 10.51 -6.50
C LYS A 47 -1.17 10.74 -7.65
N GLY A 48 -1.61 10.50 -8.88
CA GLY A 48 -0.80 10.69 -10.09
C GLY A 48 0.06 9.48 -10.49
N ARG A 49 0.01 8.36 -9.75
CA ARG A 49 0.66 7.10 -10.14
C ARG A 49 -0.42 6.08 -10.54
N GLN A 50 -0.15 5.25 -11.56
CA GLN A 50 -1.10 4.27 -12.05
C GLN A 50 -0.63 2.85 -11.74
N ILE A 51 -1.55 1.99 -11.31
CA ILE A 51 -1.23 0.58 -11.05
C ILE A 51 -0.76 -0.16 -12.30
N MET A 52 -1.19 0.29 -13.48
CA MET A 52 -0.76 -0.26 -14.77
C MET A 52 0.74 -0.07 -15.01
N ASP A 53 1.34 1.00 -14.46
CA ASP A 53 2.79 1.24 -14.58
C ASP A 53 3.58 0.13 -13.89
N ALA A 54 3.10 -0.38 -12.75
CA ALA A 54 3.74 -1.51 -12.06
C ALA A 54 3.67 -2.80 -12.89
N VAL A 55 2.56 -3.03 -13.60
CA VAL A 55 2.40 -4.19 -14.48
C VAL A 55 3.35 -4.09 -15.67
N LEU A 56 3.47 -2.91 -16.28
CA LEU A 56 4.38 -2.66 -17.38
C LEU A 56 5.83 -2.90 -16.98
N VAL A 57 6.28 -2.28 -15.88
CA VAL A 57 7.65 -2.44 -15.37
C VAL A 57 7.97 -3.91 -15.07
N ALA A 58 7.02 -4.66 -14.49
CA ALA A 58 7.20 -6.08 -14.24
C ALA A 58 7.36 -6.89 -15.53
N ASN A 59 6.53 -6.62 -16.55
CA ASN A 59 6.61 -7.29 -17.85
C ASN A 59 7.95 -7.00 -18.54
N GLU A 60 8.36 -5.73 -18.62
CA GLU A 60 9.63 -5.34 -19.24
C GLU A 60 10.84 -5.96 -18.51
N ALA A 61 10.81 -6.02 -17.18
CA ALA A 61 11.86 -6.66 -16.39
C ALA A 61 11.97 -8.18 -16.69
N ILE A 62 10.84 -8.86 -16.86
CA ILE A 62 10.79 -10.29 -17.21
C ILE A 62 11.31 -10.48 -18.64
N ASP A 63 10.78 -9.73 -19.60
CA ASP A 63 11.15 -9.83 -21.01
C ASP A 63 12.64 -9.58 -21.23
N SER A 64 13.20 -8.57 -20.55
CA SER A 64 14.64 -8.27 -20.60
C SER A 64 15.50 -9.43 -20.12
N ARG A 65 15.10 -10.13 -19.04
CA ARG A 65 15.83 -11.30 -18.53
C ARG A 65 15.73 -12.49 -19.47
N VAL A 66 14.56 -12.72 -20.06
CA VAL A 66 14.34 -13.78 -21.06
C VAL A 66 15.21 -13.54 -22.29
N GLN A 67 15.25 -12.31 -22.82
CA GLN A 67 16.10 -11.96 -23.96
C GLN A 67 17.60 -12.15 -23.66
N GLN A 68 18.04 -11.84 -22.43
CA GLN A 68 19.42 -12.06 -22.00
C GLN A 68 19.79 -13.53 -21.79
N LYS A 69 18.82 -14.47 -21.84
CA LYS A 69 18.99 -15.90 -21.55
C LYS A 69 19.66 -16.16 -20.19
N LYS A 70 19.47 -15.25 -19.23
CA LYS A 70 20.01 -15.37 -17.88
C LYS A 70 18.94 -15.92 -16.94
N PRO A 71 19.24 -16.95 -16.14
CA PRO A 71 18.30 -17.41 -15.13
C PRO A 71 18.02 -16.28 -14.13
N GLY A 72 16.77 -16.23 -13.65
CA GLY A 72 16.30 -15.24 -12.69
C GLY A 72 15.19 -15.81 -11.82
N ILE A 73 14.93 -15.16 -10.68
CA ILE A 73 13.87 -15.53 -9.75
C ILE A 73 12.92 -14.34 -9.62
N LEU A 74 11.62 -14.60 -9.75
CA LEU A 74 10.57 -13.64 -9.47
C LEU A 74 9.91 -13.97 -8.13
N CYS A 75 10.05 -13.07 -7.16
CA CYS A 75 9.43 -13.20 -5.86
C CYS A 75 8.11 -12.40 -5.83
N LYS A 76 6.98 -13.10 -5.82
CA LYS A 76 5.68 -12.49 -5.54
C LYS A 76 5.39 -12.58 -4.05
N LEU A 77 5.41 -11.43 -3.38
CA LEU A 77 5.08 -11.30 -1.96
C LEU A 77 3.68 -10.72 -1.82
N ASP A 78 2.86 -11.34 -0.98
CA ASP A 78 1.54 -10.85 -0.60
C ASP A 78 1.39 -10.93 0.93
N ILE A 79 0.77 -9.92 1.53
CA ILE A 79 0.57 -9.85 2.98
C ILE A 79 -0.87 -10.26 3.29
N GLU A 80 -1.03 -11.41 3.93
CA GLU A 80 -2.35 -11.85 4.41
C GLU A 80 -2.90 -10.81 5.39
N LYS A 81 -4.13 -10.35 5.13
CA LYS A 81 -4.88 -9.43 6.02
C LYS A 81 -4.03 -8.24 6.49
N ALA A 82 -3.38 -7.56 5.55
CA ALA A 82 -2.43 -6.48 5.84
C ALA A 82 -2.95 -5.41 6.83
N TYR A 83 -4.25 -5.10 6.83
CA TYR A 83 -4.85 -4.14 7.76
C TYR A 83 -5.07 -4.68 9.18
N ASP A 84 -5.28 -5.99 9.32
CA ASP A 84 -5.51 -6.64 10.61
C ASP A 84 -4.18 -6.85 11.36
N HIS A 85 -3.07 -6.99 10.61
CA HIS A 85 -1.73 -7.25 11.14
C HIS A 85 -0.86 -5.98 11.30
N VAL A 86 -1.43 -4.77 11.15
CA VAL A 86 -0.66 -3.53 11.34
C VAL A 86 -0.29 -3.37 12.82
N ASN A 87 1.01 -3.26 13.11
CA ASN A 87 1.48 -2.84 14.43
C ASN A 87 1.33 -1.31 14.58
N TRP A 88 0.34 -0.89 15.36
CA TRP A 88 0.00 0.52 15.59
C TRP A 88 1.12 1.32 16.25
N GLU A 89 1.83 0.74 17.21
CA GLU A 89 2.95 1.41 17.89
C GLU A 89 4.08 1.70 16.90
N TYR A 90 4.41 0.73 16.04
CA TYR A 90 5.39 0.89 14.98
C TYR A 90 4.97 2.00 14.01
N LEU A 91 3.71 2.00 13.57
CA LEU A 91 3.18 3.00 12.65
C LEU A 91 3.28 4.42 13.23
N LEU A 92 2.84 4.62 14.46
CA LEU A 92 2.90 5.91 15.14
C LEU A 92 4.35 6.39 15.36
N ARG A 93 5.25 5.47 15.72
CA ARG A 93 6.68 5.75 15.85
C ARG A 93 7.30 6.17 14.52
N MET A 94 6.92 5.50 13.43
CA MET A 94 7.38 5.81 12.08
C MET A 94 6.89 7.19 11.64
N LEU A 95 5.59 7.51 11.84
CA LEU A 95 5.04 8.83 11.54
C LEU A 95 5.78 9.94 12.32
N LYS A 96 6.05 9.73 13.61
CA LYS A 96 6.85 10.67 14.41
C LYS A 96 8.25 10.88 13.82
N LYS A 97 8.91 9.82 13.35
CA LYS A 97 10.23 9.90 12.70
C LYS A 97 10.19 10.62 11.36
N LEU A 98 9.10 10.50 10.60
CA LEU A 98 8.87 11.25 9.36
C LEU A 98 8.48 12.72 9.60
N GLY A 99 8.46 13.19 10.85
CA GLY A 99 8.19 14.58 11.19
C GLY A 99 6.71 14.91 11.39
N PHE A 100 5.82 13.91 11.40
CA PHE A 100 4.42 14.15 11.76
C PHE A 100 4.32 14.47 13.26
N GLY A 101 3.86 15.69 13.57
CA GLY A 101 3.75 16.18 14.94
C GLY A 101 2.57 15.54 15.71
N LYS A 102 2.51 15.76 17.03
CA LYS A 102 1.44 15.21 17.90
C LYS A 102 0.02 15.61 17.50
N LYS A 103 -0.14 16.74 16.79
CA LYS A 103 -1.42 17.29 16.33
C LYS A 103 -1.74 16.93 14.87
N TRP A 104 -0.81 16.26 14.18
CA TRP A 104 -1.05 15.81 12.81
C TRP A 104 -2.05 14.66 12.82
#